data_AF-A0A9D7GTD5-F1
#
_entry.id   AF-A0A9D7GTD5-F1
#
_cell.length_a   1.000
_cell.length_b   1.000
_cell.length_c   1.000
_cell.angle_alpha   90.00
_cell.angle_beta   90.00
_cell.angle_gamma   90.00
#
_symmetry.space_group_name_H-M   'P 1'
#
loop_
_entity.id
_entity.type
_entity.pdbx_description
1 polymer ?
#
loop_
_entity_poly.entity_id
_entity_poly.type
_entity_poly.pdbx_seq_one_letter_code
_entity_poly.pdbx_strand_id
1 'polypeptide(L)'
;MSRRTSQGASTNRRHDFGTRQVRSLLVAVLVTATAVSAPASLPAQAGEVVTSRNVTLEERTRDVASQLRCPVCQGNSIQDSPSELAQEMKGVVRDQLAAGKTPDEVRQYFVDKYGEWILLEPKASGFNLVVYLLPLVGVLVGGVIIWRSVKKWTAEPAVAEGAAVEPGAVDRGHAP
;
A
#
# COMPACT_ATOMS: atom_id res chain seq x y z
N MET A 1 40.05 -7.60 -55.00
CA MET A 1 39.15 -6.43 -55.04
C MET A 1 37.85 -6.79 -54.35
N SER A 2 37.61 -6.13 -53.21
CA SER A 2 36.62 -6.44 -52.18
C SER A 2 35.29 -5.71 -52.44
N ARG A 3 34.16 -6.41 -52.32
CA ARG A 3 32.84 -5.80 -52.08
C ARG A 3 32.32 -6.37 -50.75
N ARG A 4 32.60 -5.67 -49.64
CA ARG A 4 31.63 -4.89 -48.82
C ARG A 4 30.40 -5.71 -48.40
N THR A 5 30.42 -6.41 -47.26
CA THR A 5 29.97 -5.93 -45.93
C THR A 5 28.61 -5.20 -45.96
N SER A 6 27.50 -5.91 -45.71
CA SER A 6 26.22 -5.27 -45.35
C SER A 6 25.23 -6.14 -44.55
N GLN A 7 25.71 -7.11 -43.77
CA GLN A 7 24.87 -7.85 -42.81
C GLN A 7 25.54 -7.84 -41.43
N GLY A 8 25.14 -6.90 -40.57
CA GLY A 8 25.68 -6.84 -39.21
C GLY A 8 25.18 -5.71 -38.32
N ALA A 9 24.06 -5.05 -38.65
CA ALA A 9 23.62 -3.84 -37.93
C ALA A 9 22.17 -3.86 -37.39
N SER A 10 21.45 -4.99 -37.46
CA SER A 10 20.01 -5.01 -37.12
C SER A 10 19.67 -5.59 -35.73
N THR A 11 20.61 -6.26 -35.07
CA THR A 11 20.34 -6.99 -33.81
C THR A 11 20.49 -6.14 -32.55
N ASN A 12 21.28 -5.06 -32.58
CA ASN A 12 21.56 -4.25 -31.38
C ASN A 12 20.43 -3.26 -31.00
N ARG A 13 19.48 -2.95 -31.91
CA ARG A 13 18.43 -1.95 -31.65
C ARG A 13 17.29 -2.47 -30.78
N ARG A 14 17.13 -3.80 -30.67
CA ARG A 14 16.02 -4.43 -29.92
C ARG A 14 16.29 -4.50 -28.41
N HIS A 15 17.56 -4.60 -27.99
CA HIS A 15 17.96 -4.64 -26.57
C HIS A 15 17.93 -3.25 -25.90
N ASP A 16 18.24 -2.19 -26.66
CA ASP A 16 18.11 -0.79 -26.22
C ASP A 16 16.66 -0.40 -25.91
N PHE A 17 15.69 -0.97 -26.63
CA PHE A 17 14.27 -0.63 -26.45
C PHE A 17 13.71 -1.11 -25.11
N GLY A 18 14.10 -2.30 -24.63
CA GLY A 18 13.59 -2.87 -23.38
C GLY A 18 14.16 -2.16 -22.14
N THR A 19 15.46 -1.85 -22.13
CA THR A 19 16.11 -1.11 -21.04
C THR A 19 15.67 0.34 -20.96
N ARG A 20 15.49 0.99 -22.12
CA ARG A 20 14.95 2.36 -22.21
C ARG A 20 13.46 2.39 -21.91
N GLN A 21 12.65 1.42 -22.32
CA GLN A 21 11.24 1.36 -21.92
C GLN A 21 11.06 1.10 -20.44
N VAL A 22 11.84 0.20 -19.82
CA VAL A 22 11.69 -0.06 -18.38
C VAL A 22 12.23 1.10 -17.54
N ARG A 23 13.30 1.78 -17.99
CA ARG A 23 13.74 3.06 -17.39
C ARG A 23 12.72 4.18 -17.61
N SER A 24 12.12 4.30 -18.80
CA SER A 24 11.08 5.29 -19.09
C SER A 24 9.77 5.00 -18.36
N LEU A 25 9.43 3.73 -18.11
CA LEU A 25 8.28 3.34 -17.29
C LEU A 25 8.57 3.53 -15.79
N LEU A 26 9.78 3.22 -15.31
CA LEU A 26 10.20 3.54 -13.94
C LEU A 26 10.26 5.04 -13.71
N VAL A 27 10.78 5.83 -14.65
CA VAL A 27 10.78 7.30 -14.59
C VAL A 27 9.36 7.84 -14.74
N ALA A 28 8.49 7.27 -15.58
CA ALA A 28 7.09 7.68 -15.68
C ALA A 28 6.30 7.32 -14.41
N VAL A 29 6.57 6.18 -13.77
CA VAL A 29 5.98 5.79 -12.48
C VAL A 29 6.54 6.65 -11.34
N LEU A 30 7.83 6.99 -11.34
CA LEU A 30 8.41 7.94 -10.39
C LEU A 30 7.90 9.38 -10.61
N VAL A 31 7.74 9.81 -11.86
CA VAL A 31 7.23 11.16 -12.22
C VAL A 31 5.74 11.27 -11.91
N THR A 32 4.95 10.21 -12.14
CA THR A 32 3.54 10.15 -11.68
C THR A 32 3.44 10.04 -10.16
N ALA A 33 4.35 9.31 -9.50
CA ALA A 33 4.43 9.29 -8.04
C ALA A 33 4.82 10.66 -7.45
N THR A 34 5.65 11.46 -8.13
CA THR A 34 5.97 12.83 -7.69
C THR A 34 4.88 13.85 -8.04
N ALA A 35 4.07 13.60 -9.08
CA ALA A 35 2.95 14.48 -9.45
C ALA A 35 1.73 14.33 -8.52
N VAL A 36 1.64 13.20 -7.79
CA VAL A 36 0.65 13.00 -6.70
C VAL A 36 1.22 13.45 -5.34
N SER A 37 2.21 14.33 -5.36
CA SER A 37 2.64 15.11 -4.19
C SER A 37 2.51 16.61 -4.47
N ALA A 38 1.40 17.02 -5.09
CA ALA A 38 0.85 18.32 -4.75
C ALA A 38 0.26 18.16 -3.34
N PRO A 39 0.81 18.80 -2.29
CA PRO A 39 0.02 19.01 -1.11
C PRO A 39 -1.13 19.88 -1.59
N ALA A 40 -2.31 19.28 -1.77
CA ALA A 40 -3.52 20.03 -1.63
C ALA A 40 -3.42 20.60 -0.22
N SER A 41 -3.04 21.87 -0.13
CA SER A 41 -3.14 22.67 1.07
C SER A 41 -4.62 22.70 1.41
N LEU A 42 -5.09 21.61 2.02
CA LEU A 42 -6.31 21.60 2.79
C LEU A 42 -6.12 22.76 3.75
N PRO A 43 -7.03 23.74 3.80
CA PRO A 43 -7.05 24.62 4.95
C PRO A 43 -7.07 23.67 6.14
N ALA A 44 -6.04 23.76 6.97
CA ALA A 44 -6.06 23.21 8.30
C ALA A 44 -7.26 23.89 8.94
N GLN A 45 -8.42 23.24 8.84
CA GLN A 45 -9.51 23.44 9.75
C GLN A 45 -8.87 23.06 11.07
N ALA A 46 -8.31 24.08 11.73
CA ALA A 46 -7.98 24.04 13.12
C ALA A 46 -9.30 23.62 13.76
N GLY A 47 -9.42 22.31 13.99
CA GLY A 47 -10.52 21.73 14.72
C GLY A 47 -10.58 22.56 15.98
N GLU A 48 -11.66 23.32 16.09
CA GLU A 48 -11.94 24.12 17.25
C GLU A 48 -11.73 23.20 18.44
N VAL A 49 -10.68 23.48 19.22
CA VAL A 49 -10.44 22.78 20.47
C VAL A 49 -11.59 23.24 21.35
N VAL A 50 -12.73 22.55 21.24
CA VAL A 50 -13.87 22.71 22.11
C VAL A 50 -13.32 22.40 23.48
N THR A 51 -13.02 23.48 24.19
CA THR A 51 -12.44 23.43 25.52
C THR A 51 -13.32 22.51 26.36
N SER A 52 -12.77 21.36 26.74
CA SER A 52 -13.42 20.20 27.38
C SER A 52 -14.11 20.51 28.73
N ARG A 53 -14.18 21.79 29.14
CA ARG A 53 -14.67 22.23 30.44
C ARG A 53 -16.19 22.22 30.61
N ASN A 54 -16.99 22.06 29.54
CA ASN A 54 -18.46 22.07 29.66
C ASN A 54 -19.22 21.07 28.77
N VAL A 55 -18.56 20.02 28.25
CA VAL A 55 -19.30 18.99 27.50
C VAL A 55 -20.23 18.26 28.48
N THR A 56 -21.54 18.37 28.24
CA THR A 56 -22.57 17.76 29.09
C THR A 56 -22.49 16.24 29.06
N LEU A 57 -23.02 15.58 30.09
CA LEU A 57 -23.09 14.11 30.12
C LEU A 57 -23.84 13.57 28.89
N GLU A 58 -24.90 14.25 28.48
CA GLU A 58 -25.69 13.89 27.31
C GLU A 58 -24.90 14.00 26.01
N GLU A 59 -24.10 15.05 25.82
CA GLU A 59 -23.20 15.17 24.65
C GLU A 59 -22.13 14.08 24.65
N ARG A 60 -21.49 13.80 25.79
CA ARG A 60 -20.52 12.69 25.89
C ARG A 60 -21.16 11.35 25.58
N THR A 61 -22.39 11.14 26.05
CA THR A 61 -23.16 9.92 25.76
C THR A 61 -23.43 9.83 24.26
N ARG A 62 -23.84 10.93 23.63
CA ARG A 62 -24.08 11.01 22.19
C ARG A 62 -22.82 10.71 21.36
N ASP A 63 -21.68 11.23 21.77
CA ASP A 63 -20.38 11.01 21.11
C ASP A 63 -19.92 9.56 21.21
N VAL A 64 -20.12 8.91 22.35
CA VAL A 64 -19.80 7.48 22.50
C VAL A 64 -20.81 6.62 21.74
N ALA A 65 -22.09 6.99 21.79
CA ALA A 65 -23.17 6.26 21.14
C ALA A 65 -23.09 6.32 19.60
N SER A 66 -22.58 7.39 19.02
CA SER A 66 -22.38 7.49 17.56
C SER A 66 -21.24 6.60 17.07
N GLN A 67 -20.27 6.27 17.92
CA GLN A 67 -19.13 5.40 17.59
C GLN A 67 -19.43 3.91 17.76
N LEU A 68 -20.57 3.55 18.36
CA LEU A 68 -20.97 2.17 18.60
C LEU A 68 -22.07 1.75 17.62
N ARG A 69 -21.88 0.60 16.98
CA ARG A 69 -22.82 -0.01 16.05
C ARG A 69 -23.90 -0.75 16.82
N CYS A 70 -25.12 -0.67 16.35
CA CYS A 70 -26.18 -1.53 16.88
C CYS A 70 -26.09 -2.93 16.24
N PRO A 71 -25.97 -4.02 17.04
CA PRO A 71 -25.72 -5.36 16.52
C PRO A 71 -26.92 -5.95 15.78
N VAL A 72 -28.13 -5.49 16.09
CA VAL A 72 -29.39 -5.97 15.49
C VAL A 72 -29.94 -5.01 14.43
N CYS A 73 -29.28 -3.87 14.23
CA CYS A 73 -29.72 -2.85 13.30
C CYS A 73 -28.99 -2.99 11.96
N GLN A 74 -29.60 -2.51 10.88
CA GLN A 74 -29.07 -2.58 9.51
C GLN A 74 -27.86 -1.63 9.27
N GLY A 75 -26.82 -1.74 10.10
CA GLY A 75 -25.57 -1.00 9.93
C GLY A 75 -25.52 0.40 10.53
N ASN A 76 -26.51 0.80 11.31
CA ASN A 76 -26.56 2.12 11.95
C ASN A 76 -25.89 2.15 13.33
N SER A 77 -25.53 3.34 13.79
CA SER A 77 -25.05 3.58 15.16
C SER A 77 -26.18 3.34 16.18
N ILE A 78 -25.83 3.08 17.44
CA ILE A 78 -26.83 3.03 18.53
C ILE A 78 -27.44 4.42 18.78
N GLN A 79 -26.76 5.50 18.40
CA GLN A 79 -27.30 6.85 18.54
C GLN A 79 -28.45 7.13 17.57
N ASP A 80 -28.36 6.65 16.33
CA ASP A 80 -29.31 6.97 15.25
C ASP A 80 -30.41 5.91 15.06
N SER A 81 -30.25 4.72 15.65
CA SER A 81 -31.25 3.67 15.53
C SER A 81 -32.43 3.85 16.49
N PRO A 82 -33.69 3.70 16.02
CA PRO A 82 -34.88 3.75 16.86
C PRO A 82 -35.19 2.42 17.58
N SER A 83 -34.32 1.41 17.52
CA SER A 83 -34.57 0.11 18.15
C SER A 83 -34.54 0.17 19.69
N GLU A 84 -35.30 -0.70 20.34
CA GLU A 84 -35.31 -0.82 21.81
C GLU A 84 -33.92 -1.15 22.37
N LEU A 85 -33.19 -2.07 21.70
CA LEU A 85 -31.83 -2.42 22.08
C LEU A 85 -30.88 -1.21 22.01
N ALA A 86 -31.02 -0.35 21.00
CA ALA A 86 -30.19 0.85 20.90
C ALA A 86 -30.46 1.82 22.07
N GLN A 87 -31.71 1.97 22.51
CA GLN A 87 -32.03 2.79 23.67
C GLN A 87 -31.48 2.20 24.98
N GLU A 88 -31.57 0.88 25.15
CA GLU A 88 -30.99 0.19 26.31
C GLU A 88 -29.46 0.39 26.36
N MET A 89 -28.77 0.16 25.23
CA MET A 89 -27.33 0.36 25.12
C MET A 89 -26.93 1.81 25.42
N LYS A 90 -27.70 2.80 24.95
CA LYS A 90 -27.47 4.22 25.28
C LYS A 90 -27.63 4.50 26.76
N GLY A 91 -28.63 3.88 27.41
CA GLY A 91 -28.79 3.94 28.86
C GLY A 91 -27.53 3.43 29.58
N VAL A 92 -27.00 2.28 29.16
CA VAL A 92 -25.77 1.72 29.72
C VAL A 92 -24.56 2.64 29.50
N VAL A 93 -24.42 3.24 28.32
CA VAL A 93 -23.34 4.23 28.04
C VAL A 93 -23.44 5.40 29.01
N ARG A 94 -24.64 5.98 29.16
CA ARG A 94 -24.90 7.12 30.04
C ARG A 94 -24.55 6.79 31.49
N ASP A 95 -24.99 5.63 31.97
CA ASP A 95 -24.77 5.20 33.35
C ASP A 95 -23.27 4.96 33.63
N GLN A 96 -22.53 4.42 32.65
CA GLN A 96 -21.08 4.24 32.77
C GLN A 96 -20.33 5.59 32.79
N LEU A 97 -20.73 6.54 31.96
CA LEU A 97 -20.16 7.90 31.96
C LEU A 97 -20.53 8.66 33.24
N ALA A 98 -21.74 8.48 33.75
CA ALA A 98 -22.18 9.02 35.03
C ALA A 98 -21.37 8.43 36.21
N ALA A 99 -20.98 7.16 36.11
CA ALA A 99 -20.08 6.50 37.04
C ALA A 99 -18.61 6.97 36.95
N GLY A 100 -18.30 7.95 36.10
CA GLY A 100 -16.96 8.52 35.96
C GLY A 100 -16.02 7.74 35.05
N LYS A 101 -16.52 6.73 34.32
CA LYS A 101 -15.71 6.01 33.33
C LYS A 101 -15.39 6.90 32.14
N THR A 102 -14.23 6.67 31.56
CA THR A 102 -13.79 7.35 30.35
C THR A 102 -14.48 6.77 29.11
N PRO A 103 -14.63 7.55 28.02
CA PRO A 103 -15.17 7.06 26.75
C PRO A 103 -14.49 5.79 26.22
N ASP A 104 -13.18 5.65 26.42
CA ASP A 104 -12.42 4.45 26.04
C ASP A 104 -12.80 3.22 26.85
N GLU A 105 -12.99 3.35 28.16
CA GLU A 105 -13.42 2.25 29.03
C GLU A 105 -14.85 1.81 28.70
N VAL A 106 -15.74 2.76 28.38
CA VAL A 106 -17.10 2.44 27.94
C VAL A 106 -17.06 1.66 26.63
N ARG A 107 -16.27 2.10 25.64
CA ARG A 107 -16.10 1.36 24.38
C ARG A 107 -15.55 -0.04 24.62
N GLN A 108 -14.51 -0.18 25.46
CA GLN A 108 -13.95 -1.49 25.80
C GLN A 108 -14.96 -2.42 26.44
N TYR A 109 -15.82 -1.93 27.33
CA TYR A 109 -16.90 -2.74 27.90
C TYR A 109 -17.83 -3.35 26.83
N PHE A 110 -18.12 -2.62 25.75
CA PHE A 110 -18.90 -3.16 24.64
C PHE A 110 -18.09 -4.10 23.75
N VAL A 111 -16.78 -3.86 23.58
CA VAL A 111 -15.87 -4.77 22.87
C VAL A 111 -15.76 -6.11 23.58
N ASP A 112 -15.63 -6.11 24.90
CA ASP A 112 -15.51 -7.35 25.68
C ASP A 112 -16.77 -8.23 25.56
N LYS A 113 -17.94 -7.61 25.37
CA LYS A 113 -19.22 -8.32 25.23
C LYS A 113 -19.57 -8.72 23.79
N TYR A 114 -19.34 -7.82 22.84
CA TYR A 114 -19.79 -7.99 21.46
C TYR A 114 -18.64 -8.25 20.49
N GLY A 115 -17.40 -7.88 20.82
CA GLY A 115 -16.22 -7.95 19.96
C GLY A 115 -15.88 -6.61 19.31
N GLU A 116 -14.74 -6.53 18.62
CA GLU A 116 -14.25 -5.30 17.97
C GLU A 116 -15.16 -4.76 16.87
N TRP A 117 -16.01 -5.60 16.27
CA TRP A 117 -16.94 -5.19 15.20
C TRP A 117 -18.05 -4.24 15.68
N ILE A 118 -18.21 -4.10 17.00
CA ILE A 118 -19.18 -3.17 17.58
C ILE A 118 -18.74 -1.71 17.44
N LEU A 119 -17.44 -1.43 17.27
CA LEU A 119 -17.00 -0.08 16.96
C LEU A 119 -17.24 0.20 15.48
N LEU A 120 -17.74 1.40 15.17
CA LEU A 120 -17.81 1.89 13.79
C LEU A 120 -16.42 2.04 13.18
N GLU A 121 -15.44 2.44 13.99
CA GLU A 121 -14.04 2.50 13.59
C GLU A 121 -13.24 1.41 14.31
N PRO A 122 -12.72 0.40 13.58
CA PRO A 122 -11.87 -0.61 14.18
C PRO A 122 -10.58 0.04 14.68
N LYS A 123 -10.22 -0.23 15.95
CA LYS A 123 -8.92 0.21 16.48
C LYS A 123 -7.82 -0.47 15.66
N ALA A 124 -6.88 0.32 15.17
CA ALA A 124 -5.68 -0.18 14.49
C ALA A 124 -4.69 -0.81 15.48
N SER A 125 -5.14 -1.75 16.30
CA SER A 125 -4.31 -2.47 17.27
C SER A 125 -4.24 -3.96 16.94
N GLY A 126 -3.06 -4.55 17.11
CA GLY A 126 -2.85 -5.99 16.98
C GLY A 126 -3.03 -6.52 15.55
N PHE A 127 -3.99 -7.44 15.37
CA PHE A 127 -4.22 -8.15 14.11
C PHE A 127 -4.66 -7.22 12.97
N ASN A 128 -5.47 -6.20 13.27
CA ASN A 128 -5.86 -5.18 12.29
C ASN A 128 -4.62 -4.52 11.67
N LEU A 129 -3.59 -4.24 12.47
CA LEU A 129 -2.33 -3.65 11.98
C LEU A 129 -1.65 -4.53 10.92
N VAL A 130 -1.68 -5.85 11.09
CA VAL A 130 -1.09 -6.80 10.13
C VAL A 130 -1.84 -6.77 8.80
N VAL A 131 -3.17 -6.71 8.86
CA VAL A 131 -4.02 -6.58 7.65
C VAL A 131 -3.71 -5.28 6.91
N TYR A 132 -3.47 -4.17 7.63
CA TYR A 132 -3.05 -2.91 7.02
C TYR A 132 -1.59 -2.92 6.49
N LEU A 133 -0.69 -3.68 7.12
CA LEU A 133 0.71 -3.80 6.68
C LEU A 133 0.89 -4.73 5.47
N LEU A 134 0.04 -5.75 5.34
CA LEU A 134 0.07 -6.72 4.24
C LEU A 134 0.08 -6.07 2.83
N PRO A 135 -0.80 -5.13 2.47
CA PRO A 135 -0.78 -4.50 1.16
C PRO A 135 0.51 -3.70 0.91
N LEU A 136 1.03 -3.02 1.94
CA LEU A 136 2.28 -2.25 1.81
C LEU A 136 3.49 -3.17 1.55
N VAL A 137 3.58 -4.27 2.31
CA VAL A 137 4.63 -5.28 2.11
C VAL A 137 4.50 -5.93 0.74
N GLY A 138 3.28 -6.24 0.29
CA GLY A 138 3.03 -6.82 -1.03
C GLY A 138 3.56 -5.96 -2.17
N VAL A 139 3.33 -4.65 -2.11
CA VAL A 139 3.84 -3.70 -3.11
C VAL A 139 5.38 -3.65 -3.09
N LEU A 140 5.99 -3.60 -1.90
CA LEU A 140 7.45 -3.58 -1.78
C LEU A 140 8.09 -4.86 -2.33
N VAL A 141 7.56 -6.03 -1.97
CA VAL A 141 8.06 -7.33 -2.44
C VAL A 141 7.87 -7.47 -3.95
N GLY A 142 6.69 -7.13 -4.47
CA GLY A 142 6.41 -7.14 -5.90
C GLY A 142 7.34 -6.22 -6.69
N GLY A 143 7.54 -4.99 -6.21
CA GLY A 143 8.47 -4.03 -6.81
C GLY A 143 9.92 -4.54 -6.84
N VAL A 144 10.39 -5.16 -5.75
CA VAL A 144 11.74 -5.74 -5.67
C VAL A 144 11.89 -6.92 -6.65
N ILE A 145 10.90 -7.80 -6.75
CA ILE A 145 10.94 -8.96 -7.67
C ILE A 145 11.01 -8.49 -9.14
N ILE A 146 10.18 -7.51 -9.50
CA ILE A 146 10.16 -6.93 -10.85
C ILE A 146 11.51 -6.28 -11.14
N TRP A 147 12.02 -5.45 -10.23
CA TRP A 147 13.31 -4.77 -10.40
C TRP A 147 14.48 -5.76 -10.58
N ARG A 148 14.51 -6.83 -9.78
CA ARG A 148 15.56 -7.88 -9.90
C ARG A 148 15.43 -8.66 -11.21
N SER A 149 14.21 -8.98 -11.63
CA SER A 149 13.97 -9.70 -12.89
C SER A 149 14.41 -8.89 -14.09
N VAL A 150 14.06 -7.60 -14.14
CA VAL A 150 14.53 -6.67 -15.18
C VAL A 150 16.05 -6.60 -15.19
N LYS A 151 16.71 -6.44 -14.04
CA LYS A 151 18.18 -6.35 -13.97
C LYS A 151 18.88 -7.61 -14.48
N LYS A 152 18.33 -8.80 -14.19
CA LYS A 152 18.85 -10.08 -14.67
C LYS A 152 18.75 -10.23 -16.19
N TRP A 153 17.69 -9.68 -16.81
CA TRP A 153 17.48 -9.79 -18.26
C TRP A 153 18.36 -8.82 -19.06
N THR A 154 18.98 -7.86 -18.37
CA THR A 154 19.90 -6.88 -18.95
C THR A 154 21.37 -7.24 -18.80
N ALA A 155 21.69 -8.35 -18.12
CA ALA A 155 23.04 -8.86 -18.00
C ALA A 155 23.26 -9.98 -19.02
N GLU A 156 23.78 -9.65 -20.20
CA GLU A 156 24.30 -10.66 -21.12
C GLU A 156 25.54 -11.34 -20.50
N PRO A 157 25.70 -12.66 -20.72
CA PRO A 157 26.91 -13.37 -20.32
C PRO A 157 28.05 -12.89 -21.21
N ALA A 158 28.88 -12.02 -20.67
CA ALA A 158 30.14 -11.71 -21.32
C ALA A 158 31.04 -12.95 -21.29
N VAL A 159 31.54 -13.31 -22.48
CA VAL A 159 32.70 -14.18 -22.75
C VAL A 159 32.43 -15.68 -22.89
N ALA A 160 32.35 -16.13 -24.15
CA ALA A 160 32.94 -17.40 -24.62
C ALA A 160 33.00 -17.46 -26.16
N GLU A 161 33.84 -16.63 -26.80
CA GLU A 161 34.30 -16.90 -28.17
C GLU A 161 35.65 -16.17 -28.40
N GLY A 162 36.57 -16.37 -27.46
CA GLY A 162 37.90 -15.77 -27.45
C GLY A 162 38.96 -16.78 -27.02
N ALA A 163 38.79 -18.05 -27.34
CA ALA A 163 39.75 -19.09 -26.96
C ALA A 163 39.92 -20.14 -28.08
N ALA A 164 41.09 -20.08 -28.72
CA ALA A 164 41.73 -21.10 -29.56
C ALA A 164 41.02 -21.37 -30.91
N VAL A 165 41.64 -21.18 -32.09
CA VAL A 165 42.87 -21.84 -32.56
C VAL A 165 43.40 -21.08 -33.80
N GLU A 166 44.65 -20.65 -33.77
CA GLU A 166 45.61 -20.49 -34.89
C GLU A 166 46.99 -20.41 -34.19
N PRO A 167 48.13 -20.92 -34.73
CA PRO A 167 48.43 -21.07 -36.16
C PRO A 167 49.06 -22.42 -36.56
N GLY A 168 48.90 -22.83 -37.81
CA GLY A 168 49.52 -24.06 -38.32
C GLY A 168 49.83 -24.01 -39.82
N ALA A 169 50.95 -23.37 -40.16
CA ALA A 169 51.50 -23.27 -41.51
C ALA A 169 52.00 -24.61 -42.05
N VAL A 170 51.50 -25.09 -43.21
CA VAL A 170 52.10 -26.04 -44.18
C VAL A 170 51.19 -26.00 -45.42
N ASP A 171 51.57 -25.96 -46.69
CA ASP A 171 52.79 -25.73 -47.47
C ASP A 171 52.30 -25.54 -48.93
N ARG A 172 53.13 -24.93 -49.77
CA ARG A 172 52.84 -24.52 -51.14
C ARG A 172 52.79 -25.74 -52.08
N GLY A 173 51.83 -25.71 -53.01
CA GLY A 173 52.16 -25.90 -54.43
C GLY A 173 51.59 -27.13 -55.14
N HIS A 174 51.50 -26.91 -56.46
CA HIS A 174 51.46 -27.88 -57.56
C HIS A 174 50.09 -28.29 -58.14
N ALA A 175 49.89 -27.84 -59.38
CA ALA A 175 48.94 -28.31 -60.39
C ALA A 175 49.27 -29.78 -60.81
N PRO A 176 48.56 -30.44 -61.74
CA PRO A 176 48.22 -29.97 -63.10
C PRO A 176 46.73 -29.74 -63.36
#